data_AF-A0A2L2Z4T3-F1
#
_entry.id   AF-A0A2L2Z4T3-F1
#
_cell.length_a   1.000
_cell.length_b   1.000
_cell.length_c   1.000
_cell.angle_alpha   90.00
_cell.angle_beta   90.00
_cell.angle_gamma   90.00
#
_symmetry.space_group_name_H-M   'P 1'
#
loop_
_entity.id
_entity.type
_entity.pdbx_description
1 polymer ?
#
loop_
_entity_poly.entity_id
_entity_poly.type
_entity_poly.pdbx_seq_one_letter_code
_entity_poly.pdbx_strand_id
1 'polypeptide(L)' 'FNTFFSETGAGKHVPRAVYVDLVPTVVDDVRTGTYRLLFHPEQLITVKEDAANNYAIGHYTIGIEIVDLVLDRFRKL' A
#
# COMPACT_ATOMS: atom_id res chain seq x y z
N PHE A 1 18.19 0.57 -12.22
CA PHE A 1 16.73 0.62 -12.41
C PHE A 1 16.04 -0.53 -11.67
N ASN A 2 16.45 -1.77 -11.91
CA ASN A 2 15.79 -2.99 -11.38
C ASN A 2 15.76 -3.13 -9.84
N THR A 3 16.63 -2.42 -9.12
CA THR A 3 16.64 -2.39 -7.66
C THR A 3 15.34 -1.81 -7.08
N PHE A 4 14.79 -0.77 -7.70
CA PHE A 4 13.59 -0.07 -7.22
C PHE A 4 12.34 -0.37 -8.06
N PHE A 5 12.51 -0.91 -9.26
CA PHE A 5 11.43 -1.20 -10.19
C PHE A 5 11.48 -2.65 -10.66
N SER A 6 10.32 -3.25 -10.84
CA SER A 6 10.13 -4.48 -11.60
C SER A 6 9.68 -4.15 -13.02
N GLU A 7 10.10 -4.91 -14.01
CA GLU A 7 9.66 -4.76 -15.39
C GLU A 7 8.67 -5.87 -15.72
N THR A 8 7.49 -5.49 -16.21
CA THR A 8 6.48 -6.45 -16.71
C THR A 8 6.86 -6.92 -18.11
N GLY A 9 6.31 -8.06 -18.57
CA GLY A 9 6.53 -8.54 -19.94
C GLY A 9 6.09 -7.57 -21.05
N ALA A 10 5.31 -6.54 -20.71
CA ALA A 10 4.90 -5.47 -21.63
C ALA A 10 5.82 -4.23 -21.60
N GLY A 11 6.98 -4.30 -20.92
CA GLY A 11 7.94 -3.19 -20.80
C GLY A 11 7.55 -2.09 -19.80
N LYS A 12 6.44 -2.25 -19.07
CA LYS A 12 6.04 -1.33 -18.00
C LYS A 12 6.89 -1.55 -16.77
N HIS A 13 7.44 -0.46 -16.23
CA HIS A 13 8.18 -0.44 -14.98
C HIS A 13 7.25 -0.13 -13.80
N VAL A 14 7.17 -1.03 -12.83
CA VAL A 14 6.32 -0.93 -11.64
C VAL A 14 7.19 -0.80 -10.40
N PRO A 15 6.97 0.20 -9.52
CA PRO A 15 7.74 0.36 -8.29
C PRO A 15 7.66 -0.86 -7.36
N ARG A 16 8.78 -1.17 -6.70
CA ARG A 16 8.84 -2.10 -5.56
C ARG A 16 8.48 -1.33 -4.29
N ALA A 17 7.21 -0.95 -4.16
CA ALA A 17 6.70 -0.17 -3.04
C ALA A 17 5.34 -0.72 -2.59
N VAL A 18 5.02 -0.56 -1.30
CA VAL A 18 3.70 -0.83 -0.73
C VAL A 18 3.29 0.41 0.04
N TYR A 19 2.09 0.91 -0.21
CA TYR A 19 1.49 2.04 0.48
C TYR A 19 0.41 1.47 1.40
N VAL A 20 0.46 1.84 2.67
CA VAL A 20 -0.46 1.36 3.70
C VAL A 20 -0.95 2.56 4.48
N ASP A 21 -2.27 2.69 4.58
CA ASP A 21 -2.90 3.70 5.43
C ASP A 21 -4.15 3.09 6.09
N LEU A 22 -4.46 3.54 7.29
CA LEU A 22 -5.68 3.15 8.00
C LEU A 22 -6.90 3.93 7.51
N VAL A 23 -6.68 5.02 6.77
CA VAL A 23 -7.72 5.85 6.17
C VAL A 23 -7.55 5.87 4.64
N PRO A 24 -8.63 5.75 3.85
CA PRO A 24 -8.50 5.57 2.41
C PRO A 24 -8.06 6.84 1.67
N THR A 25 -8.33 8.03 2.22
CA THR A 25 -8.23 9.32 1.55
C THR A 25 -6.88 9.53 0.83
N VAL A 26 -5.76 9.35 1.53
CA VAL A 26 -4.43 9.65 0.97
C VAL A 26 -4.02 8.62 -0.10
N VAL A 27 -4.38 7.36 0.08
CA VAL A 27 -4.08 6.31 -0.89
C VAL A 27 -5.01 6.41 -2.11
N ASP A 28 -6.25 6.88 -1.93
CA ASP A 28 -7.20 7.13 -3.03
C ASP A 28 -6.71 8.26 -3.96
N ASP A 29 -6.02 9.26 -3.43
CA ASP A 29 -5.35 10.29 -4.26
C ASP A 29 -4.27 9.65 -5.14
N VAL A 30 -3.56 8.62 -4.67
CA VAL A 30 -2.62 7.85 -5.49
C VAL A 30 -3.35 7.01 -6.54
N ARG A 31 -4.47 6.38 -6.17
CA ARG A 31 -5.30 5.55 -7.07
C ARG A 31 -5.95 6.37 -8.19
N THR A 32 -6.15 7.67 -8.00
CA THR A 32 -6.87 8.53 -8.97
C THR A 32 -5.98 9.60 -9.61
N GLY A 33 -4.81 9.88 -9.04
CA GLY A 33 -3.91 10.94 -9.47
C GLY A 33 -3.13 10.65 -10.76
N THR A 34 -2.12 11.49 -11.00
CA THR A 34 -1.25 11.45 -12.20
C THR A 34 -0.59 10.09 -12.38
N TYR A 35 -0.16 9.45 -11.30
CA TYR A 35 0.55 8.17 -11.29
C TYR A 35 -0.35 6.97 -11.01
N ARG A 36 -1.67 7.07 -11.18
CA ARG A 36 -2.62 5.98 -10.91
C ARG A 36 -2.31 4.65 -11.62
N LEU A 37 -1.66 4.72 -12.78
CA LEU A 37 -1.26 3.53 -13.54
C LEU A 37 0.16 3.06 -13.19
N LEU A 38 0.91 3.73 -12.33
CA LEU A 38 2.30 3.38 -12.03
C LEU A 38 2.40 2.18 -11.09
N PHE A 39 1.58 2.14 -10.04
CA PHE A 39 1.61 1.12 -8.99
C PHE A 39 0.76 -0.09 -9.34
N HIS A 40 1.08 -1.24 -8.74
CA HIS A 40 0.18 -2.37 -8.78
C HIS A 40 -0.97 -2.12 -7.78
N PRO A 41 -2.26 -2.27 -8.15
CA PRO A 41 -3.38 -1.96 -7.25
C PRO A 41 -3.32 -2.68 -5.91
N GLU A 42 -2.80 -3.91 -5.89
CA GLU A 42 -2.64 -4.69 -4.67
C GLU A 42 -1.54 -4.19 -3.71
N GLN A 43 -0.68 -3.27 -4.16
CA GLN A 43 0.32 -2.60 -3.32
C GLN A 43 -0.26 -1.38 -2.58
N LEU A 44 -1.51 -0.99 -2.88
CA LEU A 44 -2.19 0.16 -2.28
C LEU A 44 -3.24 -0.34 -1.28
N ILE A 45 -2.88 -0.42 0.00
CA ILE A 45 -3.67 -1.05 1.06
C ILE A 45 -4.30 0.02 1.94
N THR A 46 -5.61 -0.10 2.18
CA THR A 46 -6.39 0.86 2.98
C THR A 46 -7.42 0.13 3.85
N VAL A 47 -7.65 0.61 5.07
CA VAL A 47 -8.86 0.27 5.85
C VAL A 47 -9.77 1.49 6.05
N LYS A 48 -10.89 1.30 6.75
CA LYS A 48 -11.95 2.31 6.93
C LYS A 48 -12.00 2.90 8.35
N GLU A 49 -11.07 2.53 9.22
CA GLU A 49 -11.04 2.97 10.61
C GLU A 49 -9.69 3.61 10.92
N ASP A 50 -9.72 4.82 11.48
CA ASP A 50 -8.53 5.63 11.80
C ASP A 50 -7.93 5.24 13.16
N ALA A 51 -6.60 5.32 13.28
CA ALA A 51 -5.91 5.26 14.57
C ALA A 51 -6.16 6.49 15.46
N ALA A 52 -6.73 7.58 14.93
CA ALA A 52 -7.12 8.79 15.66
C ALA A 52 -5.96 9.39 16.48
N ASN A 53 -4.77 9.45 15.88
CA ASN A 53 -3.52 9.88 16.53
C ASN A 53 -3.14 9.09 17.79
N ASN A 54 -3.65 7.86 17.95
CA ASN A 54 -3.41 7.00 19.09
C ASN A 54 -2.56 5.79 18.70
N TYR A 55 -1.37 5.70 19.28
CA TYR A 55 -0.45 4.58 19.06
C TYR A 55 -1.07 3.23 19.44
N ALA A 56 -1.84 3.16 20.53
CA ALA A 56 -2.42 1.90 20.99
C ALA A 56 -3.45 1.35 19.99
N ILE A 57 -4.23 2.24 19.36
CA ILE A 57 -5.19 1.84 18.32
C ILE A 57 -4.44 1.35 17.08
N GLY A 58 -3.42 2.10 16.66
CA GLY A 58 -2.61 1.74 15.50
C GLY A 58 -1.79 0.45 15.69
N HIS A 59 -1.39 0.09 16.91
CA HIS A 59 -0.54 -1.09 17.14
C HIS A 59 -1.30 -2.31 17.63
N TYR A 60 -2.22 -2.14 18.60
CA TYR A 60 -2.84 -3.27 19.30
C TYR A 60 -4.26 -3.60 18.85
N THR A 61 -4.95 -2.72 18.11
CA THR A 61 -6.32 -2.97 17.65
C THR A 61 -6.42 -2.96 16.13
N ILE A 62 -6.54 -1.79 15.49
CA ILE A 62 -6.81 -1.72 14.04
C ILE A 62 -5.61 -2.22 13.23
N GLY A 63 -4.39 -1.88 13.65
CA GLY A 63 -3.18 -2.30 12.93
C GLY A 63 -2.96 -3.80 12.93
N ILE A 64 -3.34 -4.51 14.01
CA ILE A 64 -3.16 -5.96 14.08
C ILE A 64 -4.10 -6.69 13.12
N GLU A 65 -5.26 -6.12 12.79
CA GLU A 65 -6.19 -6.71 11.82
C GLU A 65 -5.64 -6.67 10.38
N ILE A 66 -4.75 -5.72 10.07
CA ILE A 66 -4.25 -5.52 8.71
C ILE A 66 -2.82 -6.03 8.49
N VAL A 67 -2.07 -6.30 9.56
CA VAL A 67 -0.63 -6.61 9.47
C VAL A 67 -0.38 -7.84 8.61
N ASP A 68 -1.22 -8.87 8.69
CA ASP A 68 -1.06 -10.10 7.91
C ASP A 68 -1.26 -9.87 6.41
N LEU A 69 -2.24 -9.03 6.04
CA LEU A 69 -2.45 -8.60 4.66
C LEU A 69 -1.23 -7.84 4.12
N VAL A 70 -0.70 -6.91 4.92
CA VAL A 70 0.49 -6.13 4.56
C VAL A 70 1.71 -7.03 4.37
N LEU A 71 1.93 -7.99 5.29
CA LEU A 71 3.02 -8.96 5.20
C LEU A 71 2.90 -9.87 3.98
N ASP A 72 1.69 -10.31 3.62
CA ASP A 72 1.46 -11.06 2.38
C ASP A 72 1.84 -10.25 1.14
N ARG A 73 1.53 -8.94 1.10
CA ARG A 73 1.95 -8.07 -0.01
C ARG A 73 3.45 -7.86 -0.08
N PHE A 74 4.14 -7.70 1.05
CA PHE A 74 5.60 -7.61 1.07
C PHE A 74 6.28 -8.88 0.57
N ARG A 75 5.75 -10.07 0.89
CA ARG A 75 6.29 -11.36 0.42
C ARG A 75 6.19 -11.56 -1.10
N LYS A 76 5.30 -10.83 -1.76
CA LYS A 76 5.02 -10.95 -3.21
C LYS A 76 5.80 -9.93 -4.07
N LEU A 77 6.54 -9.01 -3.46
CA LEU A 77 7.42 -8.05 -4.17
C LEU A 77 8.66 -8.73 -4.78
#